data_AF-A0A6G3UA27-F1
#
_entry.id   AF-A0A6G3UA27-F1
#
_cell.length_a   1.000
_cell.length_b   1.000
_cell.length_c   1.000
_cell.angle_alpha   90.00
_cell.angle_beta   90.00
_cell.angle_gamma   90.00
#
_symmetry.space_group_name_H-M   'P 1'
#
loop_
_entity.id
_entity.type
_entity.pdbx_description
1 polymer ?
#
loop_
_entity_poly.entity_id
_entity_poly.type
_entity_poly.pdbx_seq_one_letter_code
_entity_poly.pdbx_strand_id
1 'polypeptide(L)'
;HHRAGPVVEALLRLERHGGTGPLASRLADLVHALDADPGSWWAARLLTATLARVPDATPYTAVLGLLSHRIVAWRQQRRTVPAELGPAFWSALALQPDTRFALLRRLVHADGPPCETGPRFLDAAARLLTADPVGTIPQLVRWFDDDRPLPATPHATVAT
;
A
#
# COMPACT_ATOMS: atom_id res chain seq x y z
N HIS A 1 -5.44 -17.30 18.66
CA HIS A 1 -5.70 -16.17 17.73
C HIS A 1 -6.38 -14.98 18.44
N HIS A 2 -5.97 -14.59 19.66
CA HIS A 2 -6.69 -13.59 20.51
C HIS A 2 -5.85 -12.37 20.94
N ARG A 3 -4.56 -12.29 20.59
CA ARG A 3 -3.64 -11.25 21.11
C ARG A 3 -3.46 -10.03 20.21
N ALA A 4 -3.88 -10.08 18.96
CA ALA A 4 -3.72 -8.95 18.03
C ALA A 4 -4.62 -7.75 18.41
N GLY A 5 -5.86 -8.01 18.85
CA GLY A 5 -6.82 -6.97 19.24
C GLY A 5 -6.29 -6.02 20.33
N PRO A 6 -5.84 -6.55 21.49
CA PRO A 6 -5.26 -5.71 22.55
C PRO A 6 -4.05 -4.88 22.11
N VAL A 7 -3.19 -5.42 21.23
CA VAL A 7 -2.02 -4.70 20.71
C VAL A 7 -2.44 -3.58 19.76
N VAL A 8 -3.42 -3.81 18.89
CA VAL A 8 -4.00 -2.75 18.05
C VAL A 8 -4.61 -1.64 18.91
N GLU A 9 -5.37 -1.98 19.96
CA GLU A 9 -5.89 -0.97 20.89
C GLU A 9 -4.80 -0.17 21.59
N ALA A 10 -3.70 -0.83 22.00
CA ALA A 10 -2.57 -0.15 22.61
C ALA A 10 -1.90 0.83 21.63
N LEU A 11 -1.73 0.44 20.36
CA LEU A 11 -1.19 1.33 19.31
C LEU A 11 -2.11 2.53 19.05
N LEU A 12 -3.43 2.31 18.97
CA LEU A 12 -4.40 3.40 18.80
C LEU A 12 -4.45 4.33 20.04
N ARG A 13 -4.27 3.78 21.25
CA ARG A 13 -4.13 4.60 22.46
C ARG A 13 -2.83 5.40 22.46
N LEU A 14 -1.73 4.84 21.95
CA LEU A 14 -0.45 5.52 21.84
C LEU A 14 -0.59 6.80 21.00
N GLU A 15 -1.29 6.75 19.86
CA GLU A 15 -1.58 7.95 19.08
C GLU A 15 -2.39 8.97 19.90
N ARG A 16 -3.49 8.53 20.52
CA ARG A 16 -4.39 9.44 21.24
C ARG A 16 -3.72 10.19 22.38
N HIS A 17 -2.69 9.62 23.00
CA HIS A 17 -2.00 10.24 24.14
C HIS A 17 -0.65 10.88 23.76
N GLY A 18 0.04 10.34 22.76
CA GLY A 18 1.40 10.73 22.38
C GLY A 18 1.51 11.41 21.02
N GLY A 19 0.41 11.60 20.31
CA GLY A 19 0.37 12.13 18.95
C GLY A 19 0.82 11.11 17.90
N THR A 20 0.94 11.57 16.65
CA THR A 20 1.20 10.72 15.48
C THR A 20 2.64 10.20 15.41
N GLY A 21 3.62 10.92 15.97
CA GLY A 21 5.04 10.56 15.91
C GLY A 21 5.37 9.20 16.53
N PRO A 22 5.01 8.94 17.81
CA PRO A 22 5.25 7.65 18.44
C PRO A 22 4.57 6.48 17.71
N LEU A 23 3.35 6.66 17.22
CA LEU A 23 2.68 5.63 16.42
C LEU A 23 3.40 5.41 15.08
N ALA A 24 3.82 6.47 14.39
CA ALA A 24 4.57 6.38 13.15
C ALA A 24 5.87 5.58 13.32
N SER A 25 6.62 5.83 14.40
CA SER A 25 7.83 5.05 14.73
C SER A 25 7.51 3.56 14.93
N ARG A 26 6.43 3.24 15.66
CA ARG A 26 6.02 1.84 15.88
C ARG A 26 5.55 1.16 14.60
N LEU A 27 4.85 1.87 13.73
CA LEU A 27 4.46 1.34 12.43
C LEU A 27 5.68 1.11 11.54
N ALA A 28 6.69 1.99 11.58
CA ALA A 28 7.95 1.78 10.87
C ALA A 28 8.71 0.55 11.39
N ASP A 29 8.78 0.35 12.72
CA ASP A 29 9.35 -0.86 13.33
C ASP A 29 8.65 -2.14 12.80
N LEU A 30 7.30 -2.11 12.68
CA LEU A 30 6.52 -3.22 12.13
C LEU A 30 6.82 -3.46 10.64
N VAL A 31 7.02 -2.41 9.84
CA VAL A 31 7.46 -2.55 8.43
C VAL A 31 8.83 -3.22 8.36
N HIS A 32 9.77 -2.81 9.21
CA HIS A 32 11.10 -3.42 9.27
C HIS A 32 11.06 -4.89 9.72
N ALA A 33 10.23 -5.21 10.72
CA ALA A 33 10.03 -6.59 11.15
C ALA A 33 9.44 -7.45 10.02
N LEU A 34 8.47 -6.91 9.27
CA LEU A 34 7.87 -7.61 8.13
C LEU A 34 8.84 -7.77 6.95
N ASP A 35 9.75 -6.83 6.73
CA ASP A 35 10.77 -6.95 5.69
C ASP A 35 11.82 -8.04 6.01
N ALA A 36 12.18 -8.14 7.29
CA ALA A 36 13.07 -9.19 7.79
C ALA A 36 12.42 -10.58 7.68
N ASP A 37 11.11 -10.69 7.96
CA ASP A 37 10.33 -11.93 7.82
C ASP A 37 8.95 -11.68 7.20
N PRO A 38 8.79 -11.79 5.87
CA PRO A 38 7.50 -11.62 5.19
C PRO A 38 6.48 -12.70 5.55
N GLY A 39 6.92 -13.82 6.14
CA GLY A 39 6.04 -14.86 6.68
C GLY A 39 5.41 -14.48 8.02
N SER A 40 5.85 -13.39 8.65
CA SER A 40 5.29 -12.88 9.91
C SER A 40 3.90 -12.27 9.70
N TRP A 41 2.90 -13.15 9.64
CA TRP A 41 1.47 -12.81 9.53
C TRP A 41 1.03 -11.77 10.58
N TRP A 42 1.62 -11.80 11.78
CA TRP A 42 1.24 -10.90 12.87
C TRP A 42 1.64 -9.46 12.59
N ALA A 43 2.80 -9.20 11.96
CA ALA A 43 3.27 -7.85 11.67
C ALA A 43 2.38 -7.20 10.59
N ALA A 44 2.09 -7.95 9.52
CA ALA A 44 1.16 -7.51 8.47
C ALA A 44 -0.25 -7.24 9.04
N ARG A 45 -0.76 -8.13 9.90
CA ARG A 45 -2.07 -7.97 10.54
C ARG A 45 -2.12 -6.74 11.46
N LEU A 46 -1.12 -6.52 12.31
CA LEU A 46 -1.09 -5.37 13.22
C LEU A 46 -1.01 -4.06 12.45
N LEU A 47 -0.18 -4.00 11.42
CA LEU A 47 -0.01 -2.81 10.59
C LEU A 47 -1.31 -2.45 9.87
N THR A 48 -1.92 -3.42 9.18
CA THR A 48 -3.15 -3.19 8.41
C THR A 48 -4.34 -2.88 9.31
N ALA A 49 -4.51 -3.61 10.40
CA ALA A 49 -5.60 -3.36 11.36
C ALA A 49 -5.48 -2.01 12.07
N THR A 50 -4.26 -1.54 12.35
CA THR A 50 -4.06 -0.23 12.98
C THR A 50 -4.33 0.89 11.98
N LEU A 51 -3.73 0.84 10.78
CA LEU A 51 -3.90 1.86 9.74
C LEU A 51 -5.33 1.94 9.18
N ALA A 52 -6.08 0.84 9.19
CA ALA A 52 -7.50 0.85 8.79
C ALA A 52 -8.41 1.49 9.84
N ARG A 53 -7.93 1.67 11.08
CA ARG A 53 -8.73 2.16 12.22
C ARG A 53 -8.35 3.57 12.67
N VAL A 54 -7.25 4.14 12.17
CA VAL A 54 -6.95 5.55 12.39
C VAL A 54 -7.94 6.40 11.58
N PRO A 55 -8.44 7.53 12.14
CA PRO A 55 -9.40 8.38 11.45
C PRO A 55 -8.80 9.13 10.26
N ASP A 56 -7.50 9.40 10.30
CA ASP A 56 -6.71 9.97 9.21
C ASP A 56 -5.35 9.27 9.13
N ALA A 57 -5.05 8.70 7.96
CA ALA A 57 -3.79 8.03 7.69
C ALA A 57 -2.73 8.95 7.07
N THR A 58 -3.07 10.19 6.75
CA THR A 58 -2.17 11.18 6.12
C THR A 58 -0.86 11.43 6.90
N PRO A 59 -0.86 11.45 8.25
CA PRO A 59 0.38 11.56 9.03
C PRO A 59 1.35 10.38 8.85
N TYR A 60 0.86 9.22 8.39
CA TYR A 60 1.64 7.98 8.26
C TYR A 60 2.11 7.72 6.81
N THR A 61 2.03 8.73 5.94
CA THR A 61 2.38 8.63 4.51
C THR A 61 3.83 8.25 4.26
N ALA A 62 4.77 8.66 5.11
CA ALA A 62 6.15 8.20 5.04
C ALA A 62 6.26 6.68 5.28
N VAL A 63 5.52 6.15 6.25
CA VAL A 63 5.49 4.71 6.56
C VAL A 63 4.81 3.93 5.42
N LEU A 64 3.70 4.45 4.89
CA LEU A 64 3.03 3.89 3.71
C LEU A 64 3.94 3.93 2.47
N GLY A 65 4.75 4.98 2.33
CA GLY A 65 5.76 5.11 1.28
C GLY A 65 6.85 4.05 1.39
N LEU A 66 7.34 3.78 2.61
CA LEU A 66 8.30 2.70 2.89
C LEU A 66 7.68 1.34 2.57
N LEU A 67 6.48 1.07 3.07
CA LEU A 67 5.79 -0.20 2.87
C LEU A 67 5.51 -0.49 1.39
N SER A 68 5.07 0.51 0.62
CA SER A 68 4.86 0.35 -0.82
C SER A 68 6.15 0.04 -1.56
N HIS A 69 7.28 0.65 -1.19
CA HIS A 69 8.58 0.30 -1.76
C HIS A 69 8.98 -1.15 -1.43
N ARG A 70 8.72 -1.62 -0.20
CA ARG A 70 9.00 -3.00 0.21
C ARG A 70 8.16 -4.02 -0.53
N ILE A 71 6.86 -3.76 -0.72
CA ILE A 71 5.98 -4.64 -1.49
C ILE A 71 6.49 -4.82 -2.94
N VAL A 72 6.90 -3.72 -3.59
CA VAL A 72 7.52 -3.78 -4.92
C VAL A 72 8.81 -4.60 -4.90
N ALA A 73 9.70 -4.34 -3.93
CA ALA A 73 10.95 -5.09 -3.78
C ALA A 73 10.71 -6.60 -3.57
N TRP A 74 9.75 -6.97 -2.73
CA TRP A 74 9.38 -8.38 -2.51
C TRP A 74 8.92 -9.04 -3.80
N ARG A 75 8.06 -8.38 -4.58
CA ARG A 75 7.60 -8.91 -5.88
C ARG A 75 8.74 -9.11 -6.88
N GLN A 76 9.65 -8.13 -6.97
CA GLN A 76 10.85 -8.24 -7.82
C GLN A 76 11.77 -9.39 -7.38
N GLN A 77 11.87 -9.62 -6.06
CA GLN A 77 12.59 -10.75 -5.48
C GLN A 77 11.83 -12.08 -5.53
N ARG A 78 10.63 -12.11 -6.13
CA ARG A 78 9.71 -13.26 -6.16
C ARG A 78 9.33 -13.80 -4.76
N ARG A 79 9.34 -12.92 -3.76
CA ARG A 79 8.85 -13.20 -2.39
C ARG A 79 7.34 -13.04 -2.34
N THR A 80 6.70 -13.77 -1.43
CA THR A 80 5.26 -13.65 -1.18
C THR A 80 4.94 -12.32 -0.51
N VAL A 81 3.90 -11.64 -1.00
CA VAL A 81 3.33 -10.46 -0.35
C VAL A 81 2.15 -10.92 0.51
N PRO A 82 2.09 -10.55 1.81
CA PRO A 82 0.94 -10.82 2.64
C PRO A 82 -0.37 -10.33 2.01
N ALA A 83 -1.41 -11.17 2.00
CA ALA A 83 -2.68 -10.85 1.36
C ALA A 83 -3.38 -9.64 2.00
N GLU A 84 -3.16 -9.40 3.30
CA GLU A 84 -3.67 -8.23 4.01
C GLU A 84 -3.16 -6.90 3.42
N LEU A 85 -2.03 -6.91 2.72
CA LEU A 85 -1.44 -5.73 2.06
C LEU A 85 -1.90 -5.55 0.61
N GLY A 86 -2.95 -6.27 0.20
CA GLY A 86 -3.51 -6.21 -1.15
C GLY A 86 -4.27 -4.92 -1.46
N PRO A 87 -4.78 -4.77 -2.70
CA PRO A 87 -5.36 -3.52 -3.18
C PRO A 87 -6.53 -2.98 -2.35
N ALA A 88 -7.35 -3.87 -1.77
CA ALA A 88 -8.47 -3.47 -0.92
C ALA A 88 -8.04 -2.68 0.32
N PHE A 89 -6.90 -3.02 0.93
CA PHE A 89 -6.35 -2.29 2.07
C PHE A 89 -5.99 -0.85 1.67
N TRP A 90 -5.21 -0.69 0.59
CA TRP A 90 -4.75 0.62 0.13
C TRP A 90 -5.88 1.54 -0.31
N SER A 91 -6.92 1.00 -0.94
CA SER A 91 -8.11 1.77 -1.33
C SER A 91 -8.95 2.21 -0.13
N ALA A 92 -8.98 1.42 0.94
CA ALA A 92 -9.78 1.69 2.14
C ALA A 92 -9.13 2.67 3.13
N LEU A 93 -7.83 2.99 2.98
CA LEU A 93 -7.15 3.92 3.87
C LEU A 93 -7.78 5.31 3.84
N ALA A 94 -7.95 5.92 5.01
CA ALA A 94 -8.41 7.30 5.17
C ALA A 94 -7.30 8.29 4.76
N LEU A 95 -7.11 8.49 3.46
CA LEU A 95 -6.10 9.36 2.85
C LEU A 95 -6.72 10.41 1.94
N GLN A 96 -6.01 11.53 1.80
CA GLN A 96 -6.27 12.47 0.71
C GLN A 96 -6.13 11.78 -0.66
N PRO A 97 -7.01 12.07 -1.63
CA PRO A 97 -7.02 11.42 -2.95
C PRO A 97 -5.65 11.41 -3.63
N ASP A 98 -4.97 12.55 -3.69
CA ASP A 98 -3.66 12.69 -4.36
C ASP A 98 -2.60 11.75 -3.78
N THR A 99 -2.61 11.61 -2.46
CA THR A 99 -1.66 10.76 -1.76
C THR A 99 -1.97 9.29 -1.99
N ARG A 100 -3.25 8.92 -2.00
CA ARG A 100 -3.70 7.57 -2.34
C ARG A 100 -3.27 7.20 -3.76
N PHE A 101 -3.50 8.08 -4.74
CA PHE A 101 -3.10 7.84 -6.13
C PHE A 101 -1.59 7.74 -6.29
N ALA A 102 -0.81 8.59 -5.62
CA ALA A 102 0.65 8.51 -5.66
C ALA A 102 1.18 7.16 -5.12
N LEU A 103 0.57 6.63 -4.06
CA LEU A 103 0.90 5.31 -3.50
C LEU A 103 0.48 4.18 -4.45
N LEU A 104 -0.74 4.22 -4.99
CA LEU A 104 -1.22 3.21 -5.94
C LEU A 104 -0.36 3.17 -7.20
N ARG A 105 0.04 4.33 -7.74
CA ARG A 105 0.96 4.43 -8.88
C ARG A 105 2.27 3.70 -8.64
N ARG A 106 2.84 3.80 -7.43
CA ARG A 106 4.02 3.03 -7.06
C ARG A 106 3.73 1.53 -6.95
N LEU A 107 2.58 1.16 -6.39
CA LEU A 107 2.21 -0.24 -6.15
C LEU A 107 1.85 -1.00 -7.43
N VAL A 108 1.50 -0.33 -8.53
CA VAL A 108 1.30 -1.02 -9.83
C VAL A 108 2.56 -1.75 -10.31
N HIS A 109 3.76 -1.31 -9.91
CA HIS A 109 5.00 -2.07 -10.21
C HIS A 109 5.13 -3.38 -9.40
N ALA A 110 4.25 -3.61 -8.42
CA ALA A 110 4.12 -4.87 -7.70
C ALA A 110 3.05 -5.79 -8.31
N ASP A 111 2.30 -5.32 -9.32
CA ASP A 111 1.39 -6.19 -10.05
C ASP A 111 2.18 -7.23 -10.84
N GLY A 112 1.70 -8.47 -10.78
CA GLY A 112 2.21 -9.56 -11.59
C GLY A 112 1.84 -9.40 -13.06
N PRO A 113 2.36 -10.27 -13.95
CA PRO A 113 2.02 -10.24 -15.36
C PRO A 113 0.51 -10.37 -15.58
N PRO A 114 -0.02 -9.89 -16.73
CA PRO A 114 -1.47 -9.87 -16.98
C PRO A 114 -2.18 -11.23 -16.94
N CYS A 115 -1.45 -12.34 -16.97
CA CYS A 115 -1.97 -13.70 -16.83
C CYS A 115 -2.02 -14.22 -15.38
N GLU A 116 -1.40 -13.54 -14.42
CA GLU A 116 -1.47 -13.94 -12.99
C GLU A 116 -2.85 -13.62 -12.42
N THR A 117 -3.54 -14.66 -11.94
CA THR A 117 -4.85 -14.54 -11.29
C THR A 117 -4.71 -13.96 -9.90
N GLY A 118 -5.32 -12.81 -9.64
CA GLY A 118 -5.32 -12.17 -8.32
C GLY A 118 -5.74 -10.69 -8.38
N PRO A 119 -6.06 -10.07 -7.24
CA PRO A 119 -6.40 -8.66 -7.20
C PRO A 119 -5.17 -7.80 -7.54
N ARG A 120 -5.33 -6.85 -8.46
CA ARG A 120 -4.26 -5.93 -8.90
C ARG A 120 -4.44 -4.51 -8.39
N PHE A 121 -3.32 -3.84 -8.15
CA PHE A 121 -3.30 -2.42 -7.78
C PHE A 121 -3.78 -1.55 -8.95
N LEU A 122 -3.50 -1.94 -10.19
CA LEU A 122 -4.00 -1.25 -11.38
C LEU A 122 -5.53 -1.25 -11.45
N ASP A 123 -6.18 -2.37 -11.14
CA ASP A 123 -7.65 -2.44 -11.12
C ASP A 123 -8.25 -1.55 -10.03
N ALA A 124 -7.58 -1.47 -8.87
CA ALA A 124 -8.00 -0.58 -7.79
C ALA A 124 -7.85 0.90 -8.18
N ALA A 125 -6.75 1.28 -8.82
CA ALA A 125 -6.56 2.62 -9.35
C ALA A 125 -7.63 2.95 -10.41
N ALA A 126 -7.88 2.05 -11.36
CA ALA A 126 -8.91 2.22 -12.39
C ALA A 126 -10.31 2.43 -11.80
N ARG A 127 -10.68 1.67 -10.77
CA ARG A 127 -11.98 1.86 -10.08
C ARG A 127 -12.10 3.23 -9.43
N LEU A 128 -11.03 3.74 -8.80
CA LEU A 128 -11.03 5.06 -8.18
C LEU A 128 -11.10 6.19 -9.21
N LEU A 129 -10.39 6.06 -10.34
CA LEU A 129 -10.47 7.01 -11.46
C LEU A 129 -11.88 7.06 -12.06
N THR A 130 -12.51 5.90 -12.26
CA THR A 130 -13.87 5.81 -12.81
C THR A 130 -14.92 6.39 -11.87
N ALA A 131 -14.71 6.33 -10.55
CA ALA A 131 -15.66 6.82 -9.57
C ALA A 131 -15.77 8.36 -9.53
N ASP A 132 -14.67 9.06 -9.82
CA ASP A 132 -14.64 10.53 -9.92
C ASP A 132 -13.67 10.96 -11.03
N PRO A 133 -14.09 10.91 -12.30
CA PRO A 133 -13.20 11.21 -13.42
C PRO A 133 -12.74 12.67 -13.39
N VAL A 134 -13.61 13.63 -13.01
CA VAL A 134 -13.27 15.05 -13.06
C VAL A 134 -12.28 15.44 -11.96
N GLY A 135 -12.49 14.94 -10.73
CA GLY A 135 -11.58 15.20 -9.61
C GLY A 135 -10.23 14.49 -9.71
N THR A 136 -10.10 13.52 -10.63
CA THR A 136 -8.89 12.69 -10.77
C THR A 136 -8.04 12.95 -12.03
N ILE A 137 -8.45 13.87 -12.91
CA ILE A 137 -7.69 14.25 -14.12
C ILE A 137 -6.24 14.68 -13.80
N PRO A 138 -5.96 15.56 -12.82
CA PRO A 138 -4.58 15.93 -12.49
C PRO A 138 -3.69 14.75 -12.09
N GLN A 139 -4.27 13.76 -11.41
CA GLN A 139 -3.61 12.56 -10.94
C GLN A 139 -3.38 11.59 -12.09
N LEU A 140 -4.31 11.52 -13.05
CA LEU A 140 -4.14 10.77 -14.30
C LEU A 140 -3.01 11.34 -15.16
N VAL A 141 -2.93 12.66 -15.33
CA VAL A 141 -1.82 13.29 -16.06
C VAL A 141 -0.48 12.94 -15.42
N ARG A 142 -0.37 13.13 -14.09
CA ARG A 142 0.82 12.74 -13.33
C ARG A 142 1.13 11.25 -13.43
N TRP A 143 0.13 10.40 -13.65
CA TRP A 143 0.34 8.98 -13.83
C TRP A 143 1.12 8.69 -15.12
N PHE A 144 0.77 9.37 -16.21
CA PHE A 144 1.45 9.26 -17.49
C PHE A 144 2.85 9.89 -17.49
N ASP A 145 3.11 10.87 -16.61
CA ASP A 145 4.47 11.40 -16.37
C ASP A 145 5.38 10.42 -15.59
N ASP A 146 4.89 9.25 -15.16
CA ASP A 146 5.71 8.25 -14.47
C ASP A 146 6.46 7.36 -15.46
N ASP A 147 7.73 7.71 -15.74
CA ASP A 147 8.58 6.98 -16.69
C ASP A 147 9.09 5.62 -16.17
N ARG A 148 8.73 5.22 -14.96
CA ARG A 148 9.21 3.94 -14.41
C ARG A 148 8.65 2.79 -15.24
N PRO A 149 9.50 1.84 -15.67
CA PRO A 149 9.04 0.73 -16.49
C PRO A 149 8.08 -0.15 -15.68
N LEU A 150 6.92 -0.44 -16.25
CA LEU A 150 6.06 -1.50 -15.75
C LEU A 150 6.73 -2.86 -15.99
N PRO A 151 6.56 -3.85 -15.11
CA PRO A 151 7.02 -5.20 -15.36
C PRO A 151 6.29 -5.78 -16.59
N ALA A 152 6.90 -5.61 -17.76
CA ALA A 152 6.37 -6.11 -19.02
C ALA A 152 6.71 -7.59 -19.19
N THR A 153 5.84 -8.32 -19.89
CA THR A 153 6.24 -9.55 -20.57
C THR A 153 7.28 -9.21 -21.66
N PRO A 154 8.33 -10.04 -21.88
CA PRO A 154 9.45 -9.71 -22.79
C PRO A 154 9.13 -9.43 -24.27
N HIS A 155 7.87 -9.37 -24.71
CA HIS A 155 7.50 -9.30 -26.14
C HIS A 155 6.30 -8.40 -26.45
N ALA A 156 6.01 -7.38 -25.65
CA ALA A 156 5.00 -6.39 -26.03
C ALA A 156 5.57 -5.44 -27.11
N THR A 157 5.66 -5.92 -28.36
CA THR A 157 5.94 -5.07 -29.51
C THR A 157 4.70 -4.24 -29.81
N VAL A 158 4.76 -2.94 -29.53
CA VAL A 158 3.77 -1.98 -30.03
C VAL A 158 4.03 -1.83 -31.52
N ALA A 159 3.10 -2.31 -32.35
CA ALA A 159 3.19 -2.08 -33.80
C ALA A 159 3.04 -0.57 -34.07
N THR A 160 4.08 0.01 -34.67
CA THR A 160 4.09 1.35 -35.29
C THR A 160 3.30 1.37 -36.58
#